data_AF-A0A2N1Q2V7-F1
#
_entry.id   AF-A0A2N1Q2V7-F1
#
_cell.length_a   1.000
_cell.length_b   1.000
_cell.length_c   1.000
_cell.angle_alpha   90.00
_cell.angle_beta   90.00
_cell.angle_gamma   90.00
#
_symmetry.space_group_name_H-M   'P 1'
#
loop_
_entity.id
_entity.type
_entity.pdbx_description
1 polymer ?
#
loop_
_entity_poly.entity_id
_entity_poly.type
_entity_poly.pdbx_seq_one_letter_code
_entity_poly.pdbx_strand_id
1 'polypeptide(L)'
;METKEDIFLTNAAAESRGGAGIKAAQTIVDHKVDVLLTPRCGENAAEVLKAGDTKIYKTIGGTALENINAYLSGKLSELHEIHAGFHGHGEN
;
A
#
# COMPACT_ATOMS: atom_id res chain seq x y z
N MET A 1 4.83 23.09 -10.33
CA MET A 1 5.98 23.04 -9.42
C MET A 1 5.80 21.77 -8.61
N GLU A 2 6.75 20.85 -8.67
CA GLU A 2 6.72 19.66 -7.82
C GLU A 2 7.22 20.09 -6.45
N THR A 3 6.35 20.04 -5.44
CA THR A 3 6.71 20.37 -4.07
C THR A 3 7.23 19.10 -3.41
N LYS A 4 8.45 19.16 -2.85
CA LYS A 4 9.00 18.07 -2.03
C LYS A 4 8.40 18.16 -0.63
N GLU A 5 7.09 18.06 -0.55
CA GLU A 5 6.34 18.10 0.70
C GLU A 5 6.16 16.68 1.24
N ASP A 6 6.49 16.48 2.51
CA ASP A 6 6.24 15.26 3.24
C ASP A 6 5.02 15.42 4.16
N ILE A 7 4.08 14.48 4.05
CA ILE A 7 2.89 14.41 4.90
C ILE A 7 2.93 13.07 5.62
N PHE A 8 2.92 13.12 6.95
CA PHE A 8 2.85 11.92 7.78
C PHE A 8 1.43 11.73 8.27
N LEU A 9 0.82 10.62 7.87
CA LEU A 9 -0.53 10.23 8.28
C LEU A 9 -0.47 9.01 9.18
N THR A 10 -1.05 9.12 10.37
CA THR A 10 -1.23 7.96 11.25
C THR A 10 -2.34 7.07 10.68
N ASN A 11 -2.02 5.81 10.44
CA ASN A 11 -3.02 4.84 10.01
C ASN A 11 -3.94 4.43 11.18
N ALA A 12 -5.00 5.22 11.41
CA ALA A 12 -6.01 4.92 12.43
C ALA A 12 -6.70 3.55 12.21
N ALA A 13 -6.62 2.99 11.00
CA ALA A 13 -7.17 1.67 10.74
C ALA A 13 -6.36 0.52 11.36
N ALA A 14 -5.11 0.76 11.76
CA ALA A 14 -4.25 -0.25 12.39
C ALA A 14 -4.84 -0.79 13.71
N GLU A 15 -5.65 0.01 14.40
CA GLU A 15 -6.32 -0.39 15.65
C GLU A 15 -7.64 -1.16 15.41
N SER A 16 -8.03 -1.34 14.14
CA SER A 16 -9.31 -1.99 13.82
C SER A 16 -9.21 -3.51 13.95
N ARG A 17 -10.19 -4.13 14.64
CA ARG A 17 -10.31 -5.59 14.78
C ARG A 17 -10.48 -6.34 13.46
N GLY A 18 -10.82 -5.64 12.37
CA GLY A 18 -10.96 -6.21 11.04
C GLY A 18 -11.00 -5.11 9.96
N GLY A 19 -10.60 -5.46 8.74
CA GLY A 19 -10.65 -4.53 7.59
C GLY A 19 -9.62 -3.39 7.63
N ALA A 20 -8.58 -3.48 8.46
CA ALA A 20 -7.55 -2.45 8.59
C ALA A 20 -6.90 -2.10 7.24
N GLY A 21 -6.58 -3.10 6.42
CA GLY A 21 -6.00 -2.89 5.09
C GLY A 21 -6.92 -2.16 4.11
N ILE A 22 -8.23 -2.45 4.15
CA ILE A 22 -9.23 -1.81 3.28
C ILE A 22 -9.37 -0.33 3.63
N LYS A 23 -9.49 -0.01 4.92
CA LYS A 23 -9.59 1.39 5.37
C LYS A 23 -8.32 2.18 5.04
N ALA A 24 -7.15 1.57 5.23
CA ALA A 24 -5.88 2.20 4.84
C ALA A 24 -5.85 2.49 3.33
N ALA A 25 -6.31 1.54 2.49
CA ALA A 25 -6.43 1.75 1.05
C ALA A 25 -7.40 2.88 0.70
N GLN A 26 -8.55 2.98 1.38
CA GLN A 26 -9.49 4.08 1.18
C GLN A 26 -8.87 5.45 1.49
N THR A 27 -8.11 5.57 2.59
CA THR A 27 -7.39 6.80 2.91
C THR A 27 -6.38 7.16 1.82
N ILE A 28 -5.61 6.19 1.32
CA ILE A 28 -4.65 6.43 0.24
C ILE A 28 -5.34 6.98 -1.02
N VAL A 29 -6.48 6.39 -1.40
CA VAL A 29 -7.26 6.84 -2.57
C VAL A 29 -7.88 8.23 -2.35
N ASP A 30 -8.41 8.52 -1.16
CA ASP A 30 -8.98 9.83 -0.83
C ASP A 30 -7.94 10.96 -0.92
N HIS A 31 -6.70 10.65 -0.53
CA HIS A 31 -5.54 11.53 -0.68
C HIS A 31 -5.00 11.60 -2.12
N LYS A 32 -5.65 10.94 -3.10
CA LYS A 32 -5.29 10.93 -4.53
C LYS A 32 -3.84 10.52 -4.79
N VAL A 33 -3.39 9.50 -4.08
CA VAL A 33 -2.03 8.97 -4.25
C VAL A 33 -1.92 8.18 -5.54
N ASP A 34 -1.00 8.56 -6.43
CA ASP A 34 -0.75 7.84 -7.67
C ASP A 34 -0.01 6.49 -7.45
N VAL A 35 0.87 6.43 -6.45
CA VAL A 35 1.80 5.31 -6.25
C VAL A 35 1.91 4.95 -4.77
N LEU A 36 1.68 3.68 -4.45
CA LEU A 36 1.89 3.08 -3.14
C LEU A 36 3.13 2.18 -3.14
N LEU A 37 4.07 2.44 -2.25
CA LEU A 37 5.22 1.57 -1.99
C LEU A 37 4.92 0.70 -0.76
N THR A 38 4.82 -0.62 -0.93
CA THR A 38 4.58 -1.55 0.17
C THR A 38 5.25 -2.91 -0.07
N PRO A 39 5.74 -3.62 0.96
CA PRO A 39 6.33 -4.95 0.76
C PRO A 39 5.28 -6.01 0.39
N ARG A 40 4.04 -5.86 0.87
CA ARG A 40 2.92 -6.78 0.63
C ARG A 40 1.60 -6.02 0.62
N CYS A 41 0.63 -6.53 -0.13
CA CYS A 41 -0.74 -6.01 -0.16
C CYS A 41 -1.73 -7.19 -0.22
N GLY A 42 -2.78 -7.12 0.60
CA GLY A 42 -3.85 -8.12 0.59
C GLY A 42 -4.89 -7.83 -0.50
N GLU A 43 -5.59 -8.86 -0.95
CA GLU A 43 -6.57 -8.78 -2.06
C GLU A 43 -7.56 -7.63 -1.96
N ASN A 44 -8.33 -7.58 -0.87
CA ASN A 44 -9.34 -6.56 -0.69
C ASN A 44 -8.77 -5.12 -0.70
N ALA A 45 -7.56 -4.91 -0.18
CA ALA A 45 -6.93 -3.60 -0.19
C ALA A 45 -6.44 -3.23 -1.59
N ALA A 46 -5.88 -4.18 -2.33
CA ALA A 46 -5.42 -3.98 -3.69
C ALA A 46 -6.57 -3.64 -4.64
N GLU A 47 -7.75 -4.23 -4.47
CA GLU A 47 -8.94 -3.89 -5.25
C GLU A 47 -9.35 -2.43 -5.08
N VAL A 48 -9.35 -1.91 -3.85
CA VAL A 48 -9.65 -0.50 -3.56
C VAL A 48 -8.61 0.43 -4.21
N LEU A 49 -7.33 0.10 -4.09
CA LEU A 49 -6.24 0.89 -4.67
C LEU A 49 -6.34 0.94 -6.20
N LYS A 50 -6.60 -0.21 -6.84
CA LYS A 50 -6.78 -0.30 -8.31
C LYS A 50 -8.00 0.50 -8.78
N ALA A 51 -9.11 0.45 -8.02
CA ALA A 51 -10.30 1.24 -8.34
C ALA A 51 -10.05 2.77 -8.22
N GLY A 52 -9.06 3.18 -7.40
CA GLY A 52 -8.60 4.55 -7.28
C GLY A 52 -7.45 4.95 -8.21
N ASP A 53 -7.09 4.11 -9.19
CA ASP A 53 -5.94 4.28 -10.10
C ASP A 53 -4.56 4.35 -9.40
N THR A 54 -4.47 3.90 -8.15
CA THR A 54 -3.21 3.85 -7.40
C THR A 54 -2.38 2.63 -7.81
N LYS A 55 -1.19 2.87 -8.35
CA LYS A 55 -0.22 1.82 -8.68
C LYS A 55 0.46 1.30 -7.42
N ILE A 56 0.76 0.01 -7.37
CA ILE A 56 1.37 -0.62 -6.20
C ILE A 56 2.73 -1.15 -6.59
N TYR A 57 3.78 -0.78 -5.87
CA TYR A 57 5.14 -1.25 -6.09
C TYR A 57 5.69 -1.97 -4.85
N LYS A 58 6.43 -3.04 -5.11
CA LYS A 58 7.07 -3.84 -4.07
C LYS A 58 8.32 -3.12 -3.57
N THR A 59 8.33 -2.78 -2.29
CA THR A 59 9.52 -2.19 -1.64
C THR A 59 10.63 -3.21 -1.49
N ILE A 60 11.88 -2.73 -1.52
CA ILE A 60 13.05 -3.45 -1.05
C ILE A 60 13.25 -3.25 0.47
N GLY A 61 14.05 -4.12 1.09
CA GLY A 61 14.47 -3.90 2.47
C GLY A 61 15.27 -2.60 2.60
N GLY A 62 15.13 -1.91 3.73
CA GLY A 62 15.78 -0.62 3.99
C GLY A 62 14.80 0.43 4.49
N THR A 63 15.18 1.68 4.35
CA THR A 63 14.42 2.85 4.81
C THR A 63 13.38 3.33 3.78
N ALA A 64 12.48 4.21 4.21
CA ALA A 64 11.52 4.86 3.31
C ALA A 64 12.24 5.68 2.22
N LEU A 65 13.30 6.41 2.59
CA LEU A 65 14.08 7.22 1.63
C LEU A 65 14.76 6.34 0.58
N GLU A 66 15.33 5.21 0.97
CA GLU A 66 15.92 4.26 0.01
C GLU A 66 14.89 3.73 -0.98
N ASN A 67 13.68 3.40 -0.51
CA ASN A 67 12.60 2.94 -1.38
C ASN A 67 12.07 4.04 -2.31
N ILE A 68 11.97 5.28 -1.85
CA ILE A 68 11.63 6.43 -2.70
C ILE A 68 12.69 6.58 -3.81
N ASN A 69 13.98 6.55 -3.46
CA ASN A 69 15.06 6.63 -4.45
C ASN A 69 15.05 5.44 -5.43
N ALA A 70 14.77 4.23 -4.94
CA ALA A 70 14.65 3.05 -5.78
C ALA A 70 13.49 3.15 -6.77
N TYR A 71 12.35 3.71 -6.35
CA TYR A 71 11.21 3.99 -7.21
C TYR A 71 11.58 5.01 -8.30
N LEU A 72 12.14 6.14 -7.91
CA LEU A 72 12.57 7.20 -8.83
C LEU A 72 13.64 6.71 -9.83
N SER A 73 14.45 5.73 -9.43
CA SER A 73 15.47 5.09 -10.28
C SER A 73 14.92 3.95 -11.14
N GLY A 74 13.62 3.64 -11.09
CA GLY A 74 13.00 2.53 -11.84
C GLY A 74 13.42 1.13 -11.40
N LYS A 75 13.89 0.99 -10.16
CA LYS A 75 14.40 -0.29 -9.61
C LYS A 75 13.32 -1.13 -8.92
N LEU A 76 12.19 -0.52 -8.55
CA LEU A 76 11.08 -1.25 -7.94
C LEU A 76 10.21 -1.88 -9.03
N SER A 77 9.71 -3.08 -8.75
CA SER A 77 8.74 -3.77 -9.60
C SER A 77 7.32 -3.54 -9.10
N GLU A 78 6.36 -3.49 -10.02
CA GLU A 78 4.94 -3.45 -9.66
C GLU A 78 4.57 -4.72 -8.87
N LEU A 79 3.77 -4.55 -7.82
CA LEU A 79 3.33 -5.63 -6.95
C LEU A 79 2.04 -6.24 -7.51
N HIS A 80 2.20 -7.27 -8.34
CA HIS A 80 1.09 -8.06 -8.88
C HIS A 80 0.74 -9.26 -7.99
N GLU A 81 1.66 -9.67 -7.10
CA GLU A 81 1.49 -10.77 -6.15
C GLU A 81 0.61 -10.34 -4.98
N ILE A 82 -0.68 -10.26 -5.25
CA ILE A 82 -1.70 -9.94 -4.26
C ILE A 82 -2.17 -11.24 -3.61
N HIS A 83 -2.00 -11.34 -2.31
CA HIS A 83 -2.39 -12.54 -1.57
C HIS A 83 -3.79 -12.33 -1.00
N ALA A 84 -4.74 -13.20 -1.35
CA ALA A 84 -5.93 -13.38 -0.53
C ALA A 84 -5.43 -13.76 0.87
N GLY A 85 -5.75 -12.96 1.88
CA GLY A 85 -5.26 -13.18 3.24
C GLY A 85 -5.53 -14.62 3.70
N PHE A 86 -4.73 -15.11 4.65
CA PHE A 86 -4.84 -16.46 5.19
C PHE A 86 -6.28 -16.80 5.57
N HIS A 87 -6.97 -17.59 4.74
CA HIS A 87 -8.21 -18.27 5.10
C HIS A 87 -7.85 -19.42 6.02
N GLY A 88 -7.59 -19.10 7.29
CA GLY A 88 -7.72 -20.07 8.36
C GLY A 88 -9.21 -20.41 8.47
N HIS A 89 -9.65 -21.37 7.66
CA HIS A 89 -10.88 -22.10 7.96
C HIS A 89 -10.63 -22.67 9.35
N GLY A 90 -11.30 -22.12 10.37
CA GLY A 90 -11.37 -22.77 11.66
C GLY A 90 -12.10 -24.08 11.43
N GLU A 91 -11.34 -25.14 11.19
CA GLU A 91 -11.84 -26.50 11.25
C GLU A 91 -12.33 -26.71 12.67
N ASN A 92 -13.64 -26.94 12.79
CA ASN A 92 -14.35 -27.23 14.02
C ASN A 92 -14.05 -28.66 14.49
#